data_AF-A0A414NVH6-F1
#
_entry.id   AF-A0A414NVH6-F1
#
_cell.length_a   1.000
_cell.length_b   1.000
_cell.length_c   1.000
_cell.angle_alpha   90.00
_cell.angle_beta   90.00
_cell.angle_gamma   90.00
#
_symmetry.space_group_name_H-M   'P 1'
#
loop_
_entity.id
_entity.type
_entity.pdbx_description
1 polymer ?
#
loop_
_entity_poly.entity_id
_entity_poly.type
_entity_poly.pdbx_seq_one_letter_code
_entity_poly.pdbx_strand_id
1 'polypeptide(L)'
;MAIKITGFYQLPHQTMPELVDFNEVFDTSFMRKYTRFRTFEKFLQGSRFKVENQKDFEALPEEKMDAWVRKATKFSSWQEMLDTATDKYVMHKNM
;
A
#
# COMPACT_ATOMS: atom_id res chain seq x y z
N MET A 1 1.40 17.64 -4.75
CA MET A 1 0.25 17.27 -3.92
C MET A 1 0.39 15.78 -3.62
N ALA A 2 0.20 15.37 -2.37
CA ALA A 2 0.20 13.95 -2.05
C ALA A 2 -1.13 13.35 -2.50
N ILE A 3 -1.08 12.26 -3.28
CA ILE A 3 -2.28 11.55 -3.69
C ILE A 3 -2.78 10.79 -2.46
N LYS A 4 -4.01 11.08 -2.05
CA LYS A 4 -4.67 10.33 -0.99
C LYS A 4 -5.35 9.12 -1.62
N ILE A 5 -4.82 7.94 -1.29
CA ILE A 5 -5.39 6.65 -1.69
C ILE A 5 -5.92 5.97 -0.43
N THR A 6 -7.16 5.51 -0.49
CA THR A 6 -7.80 4.75 0.59
C THR A 6 -8.26 3.39 0.08
N GLY A 7 -8.29 2.40 0.97
CA GLY A 7 -8.79 1.07 0.66
C GLY A 7 -9.60 0.51 1.82
N PHE A 8 -10.63 -0.27 1.52
CA PHE A 8 -11.36 -1.03 2.53
C PHE A 8 -10.58 -2.30 2.85
N TYR A 9 -10.20 -2.48 4.11
CA TYR A 9 -9.43 -3.63 4.53
C TYR A 9 -9.96 -4.25 5.81
N GLN A 10 -10.09 -5.57 5.81
CA GLN A 10 -10.43 -6.30 7.02
C GLN A 10 -9.17 -6.55 7.84
N LEU A 11 -8.95 -5.68 8.82
CA LEU A 11 -7.83 -5.79 9.74
C LEU A 11 -7.95 -7.05 10.62
N PRO A 12 -6.84 -7.69 11.03
CA PRO A 12 -6.87 -8.77 12.00
C PRO A 12 -7.63 -8.34 13.25
N HIS A 13 -8.51 -9.21 13.75
CA HIS A 13 -9.39 -8.96 14.91
C HIS A 13 -10.57 -8.00 14.69
N GLN A 14 -10.76 -7.43 13.49
CA GLN A 14 -11.97 -6.68 13.14
C GLN A 14 -12.92 -7.54 12.28
N THR A 15 -14.21 -7.49 12.61
CA THR A 15 -15.29 -8.19 11.87
C THR A 15 -15.77 -7.40 10.66
N MET A 16 -15.41 -6.12 10.55
CA MET A 16 -15.80 -5.24 9.45
C MET A 16 -14.57 -4.64 8.77
N PRO A 17 -14.56 -4.53 7.44
CA PRO A 17 -13.52 -3.81 6.73
C PRO A 17 -13.55 -2.33 7.11
N GLU A 18 -12.40 -1.78 7.44
CA GLU A 18 -12.20 -0.37 7.76
C GLU A 18 -11.60 0.35 6.56
N LEU A 19 -12.02 1.60 6.33
CA LEU A 19 -11.38 2.46 5.34
C LEU A 19 -10.06 2.97 5.92
N VAL A 20 -8.94 2.54 5.34
CA VAL A 20 -7.60 2.95 5.78
C VAL A 20 -6.93 3.87 4.75
N ASP A 21 -6.14 4.83 5.23
CA ASP A 21 -5.28 5.66 4.38
C ASP A 21 -3.97 4.93 4.09
N PHE A 22 -3.65 4.76 2.81
CA PHE A 22 -2.44 4.06 2.39
C PHE A 22 -1.17 4.81 2.77
N ASN A 23 -1.20 6.13 2.98
CA ASN A 23 -0.04 6.84 3.52
C ASN A 23 0.22 6.54 5.00
N GLU A 24 -0.82 6.13 5.75
CA GLU A 24 -0.68 5.70 7.15
C GLU A 24 -0.26 4.24 7.24
N VAL A 25 -0.85 3.38 6.42
CA VAL A 25 -0.51 1.94 6.35
C VAL A 25 0.90 1.73 5.80
N PHE A 26 1.24 2.38 4.69
CA PHE A 26 2.57 2.37 4.09
C PHE A 26 3.42 3.54 4.60
N ASP A 27 3.59 3.57 5.92
CA ASP A 27 4.36 4.60 6.61
C ASP A 27 5.83 4.65 6.13
N THR A 28 6.53 5.74 6.46
CA THR A 28 7.94 5.91 6.07
C THR A 28 8.81 4.75 6.55
N SER A 29 8.53 4.21 7.73
CA SER A 29 9.28 3.09 8.30
C SER A 29 9.09 1.79 7.50
N PHE A 30 7.85 1.49 7.10
CA PHE A 30 7.52 0.36 6.24
C PHE A 30 8.18 0.53 4.86
N MET A 31 8.01 1.70 4.25
CA MET A 31 8.55 1.97 2.91
C MET A 31 10.06 1.82 2.86
N ARG A 32 10.79 2.31 3.86
CA ARG A 32 12.25 2.16 3.96
C ARG A 32 12.69 0.72 4.24
N LYS A 33 11.87 -0.07 4.92
CA LYS A 33 12.20 -1.46 5.28
C LYS A 33 12.04 -2.42 4.09
N TYR A 34 11.00 -2.23 3.29
CA TYR A 34 10.62 -3.18 2.24
C TYR A 34 10.82 -2.67 0.81
N THR A 35 11.06 -1.38 0.62
CA THR A 35 11.22 -0.76 -0.70
C THR A 35 12.43 0.18 -0.70
N ARG A 36 12.84 0.63 -1.90
CA ARG A 36 13.84 1.70 -2.06
C ARG A 36 13.26 3.12 -2.00
N PHE A 37 11.95 3.24 -1.85
CA PHE A 37 11.23 4.52 -1.84
C PHE A 37 10.96 4.98 -0.41
N ARG A 38 10.82 6.29 -0.22
CA ARG A 38 10.56 6.88 1.11
C ARG A 38 9.08 7.00 1.45
N THR A 39 8.20 7.04 0.45
CA THR A 39 6.76 7.23 0.61
C THR A 39 6.01 6.37 -0.41
N PHE A 40 4.75 6.04 -0.10
CA PHE A 40 3.87 5.29 -1.00
C PHE A 40 3.67 6.00 -2.35
N GLU A 41 3.48 7.32 -2.33
CA GLU A 41 3.40 8.14 -3.54
C GLU A 41 4.64 7.97 -4.44
N LYS A 42 5.85 8.00 -3.86
CA LYS A 42 7.10 7.81 -4.63
C LYS A 42 7.21 6.41 -5.20
N PHE A 43 6.69 5.41 -4.48
CA PHE A 43 6.61 4.04 -4.95
C PHE A 43 5.68 3.91 -6.17
N LEU A 44 4.51 4.54 -6.15
CA LEU A 44 3.61 4.59 -7.31
C LEU A 44 4.21 5.39 -8.47
N GLN A 45 4.85 6.53 -8.22
CA GLN A 45 5.54 7.30 -9.27
C GLN A 45 6.66 6.47 -9.93
N GLY A 46 7.34 5.61 -9.16
CA GLY A 46 8.40 4.73 -9.65
C GLY A 46 7.91 3.66 -10.62
N SER A 47 6.65 3.24 -10.55
CA SER A 47 6.09 2.20 -11.43
C SER A 47 5.81 2.69 -12.85
N ARG A 48 5.80 4.02 -13.05
CA ARG A 48 5.31 4.70 -14.26
C ARG A 48 3.82 4.47 -14.54
N PHE A 49 3.05 4.07 -13.53
CA PHE A 49 1.59 4.10 -13.63
C PHE A 49 1.11 5.54 -13.63
N LYS A 50 0.09 5.82 -14.44
CA LYS A 50 -0.56 7.13 -14.46
C LYS A 50 -1.65 7.17 -13.38
N VAL A 51 -1.23 7.14 -12.13
CA VAL A 51 -2.11 7.28 -10.96
C VAL A 51 -2.04 8.72 -10.48
N GLU A 52 -3.08 9.50 -10.72
CA GLU A 52 -3.22 10.89 -10.26
C GLU A 52 -4.30 11.01 -9.18
N ASN A 53 -5.21 10.03 -9.10
CA ASN A 53 -6.33 10.00 -8.15
C ASN A 53 -6.74 8.55 -7.76
N GLN A 54 -7.68 8.43 -6.84
CA GLN A 54 -8.24 7.16 -6.36
C GLN A 54 -8.78 6.26 -7.49
N LYS A 55 -9.50 6.82 -8.47
CA LYS A 55 -10.10 6.04 -9.56
C LYS A 55 -9.02 5.46 -10.47
N ASP A 56 -7.95 6.21 -10.72
CA ASP A 56 -6.83 5.70 -11.52
C ASP A 56 -6.17 4.51 -10.82
N PHE A 57 -6.06 4.57 -9.49
CA PHE A 57 -5.53 3.47 -8.68
C PHE A 57 -6.45 2.24 -8.73
N GLU A 58 -7.76 2.42 -8.53
CA GLU A 58 -8.75 1.34 -8.59
C GLU A 58 -8.89 0.72 -9.98
N ALA A 59 -8.62 1.50 -11.04
CA ALA A 59 -8.60 1.02 -12.42
C ALA A 59 -7.30 0.28 -12.79
N LEU A 60 -6.27 0.26 -11.92
CA LEU A 60 -5.06 -0.50 -12.18
C LEU A 60 -5.35 -2.00 -12.17
N PRO A 61 -4.97 -2.74 -13.22
CA PRO A 61 -5.01 -4.19 -13.19
C PRO A 61 -4.11 -4.72 -12.07
N GLU A 62 -4.66 -5.60 -11.24
CA GLU A 62 -3.95 -6.23 -10.11
C GLU A 62 -2.63 -6.86 -10.55
N GLU A 63 -2.62 -7.57 -11.69
CA GLU A 63 -1.41 -8.19 -12.26
C GLU A 63 -0.27 -7.19 -12.52
N LYS A 64 -0.59 -5.95 -12.91
CA LYS A 64 0.42 -4.90 -13.09
C LYS A 64 0.99 -4.45 -11.75
N MET A 65 0.12 -4.31 -10.76
CA MET A 65 0.53 -3.95 -9.41
C MET A 65 1.41 -5.06 -8.80
N ASP A 66 1.01 -6.32 -8.93
CA ASP A 66 1.80 -7.49 -8.53
C ASP A 66 3.19 -7.51 -9.18
N ALA A 67 3.25 -7.31 -10.50
CA ALA A 67 4.51 -7.26 -11.23
C ALA A 67 5.41 -6.12 -10.73
N TRP A 68 4.83 -4.97 -10.39
CA TRP A 68 5.57 -3.85 -9.83
C TRP A 68 6.07 -4.15 -8.42
N VAL A 69 5.22 -4.69 -7.56
CA VAL A 69 5.55 -5.06 -6.17
C VAL A 69 6.70 -6.06 -6.14
N ARG A 70 6.64 -7.10 -6.98
CA ARG A 70 7.70 -8.10 -7.11
C ARG A 70 9.04 -7.52 -7.57
N LYS A 71 9.00 -6.46 -8.37
CA LYS A 71 10.20 -5.77 -8.88
C LYS A 71 10.78 -4.77 -7.89
N ALA A 72 9.92 -4.07 -7.16
CA ALA A 72 10.29 -2.89 -6.37
C ALA A 72 10.38 -3.16 -4.86
N THR A 73 9.93 -4.32 -4.40
CA THR A 73 9.86 -4.70 -2.98
C THR A 73 10.36 -6.13 -2.75
N LYS A 74 10.21 -6.64 -1.52
CA LYS A 74 10.52 -8.02 -1.15
C LYS A 74 9.32 -8.98 -1.25
N PHE A 75 8.13 -8.46 -1.56
CA PHE A 75 6.90 -9.22 -1.61
C PHE A 75 6.64 -9.79 -3.01
N SER A 76 5.87 -10.87 -3.07
CA SER A 76 5.56 -11.58 -4.32
C SER A 76 4.31 -11.06 -5.04
N SER A 77 3.40 -10.42 -4.31
CA SER A 77 2.16 -9.79 -4.78
C SER A 77 1.81 -8.52 -4.00
N TRP A 78 0.93 -7.70 -4.57
CA TRP A 78 0.34 -6.53 -3.93
C TRP A 78 -0.41 -6.90 -2.66
N GLN A 79 -1.20 -7.97 -2.72
CA GLN A 79 -1.95 -8.49 -1.58
C GLN A 79 -1.02 -8.81 -0.40
N GLU A 80 0.09 -9.53 -0.62
CA GLU A 80 1.06 -9.87 0.43
C GLU A 80 1.72 -8.62 1.05
N MET A 81 2.05 -7.63 0.22
CA MET A 81 2.59 -6.36 0.68
C MET A 81 1.59 -5.59 1.54
N LEU A 82 0.32 -5.57 1.12
CA LEU A 82 -0.75 -4.87 1.82
C LEU A 82 -1.07 -5.55 3.16
N ASP A 83 -1.23 -6.88 3.17
CA ASP A 83 -1.41 -7.69 4.39
C ASP A 83 -0.33 -7.38 5.43
N THR A 84 0.94 -7.44 5.01
CA THR A 84 2.08 -7.18 5.91
C THR A 84 2.08 -5.74 6.43
N ALA A 85 1.66 -4.77 5.62
CA ALA A 85 1.59 -3.38 6.02
C ALA A 85 0.45 -3.15 7.01
N THR A 86 -0.72 -3.72 6.76
CA THR A 86 -1.89 -3.59 7.64
C THR A 86 -1.70 -4.29 8.98
N ASP A 87 -1.03 -5.45 9.01
CA ASP A 87 -0.68 -6.14 10.26
C ASP A 87 0.18 -5.23 11.15
N LYS A 88 1.21 -4.61 10.56
CA LYS A 88 2.08 -3.67 11.27
C LYS A 88 1.32 -2.42 11.72
N TYR A 89 0.42 -1.90 10.88
CA TYR A 89 -0.41 -0.74 11.21
C TYR A 89 -1.29 -1.01 12.43
N VAL A 90 -1.96 -2.15 12.49
CA VAL A 90 -2.82 -2.55 13.62
C VAL A 90 -2.02 -2.71 14.91
N MET A 91 -0.84 -3.32 14.82
CA MET A 91 0.05 -3.46 15.98
C MET A 91 0.44 -2.10 16.58
N HIS A 92 0.68 -1.08 15.75
CA HIS A 92 0.97 0.27 16.24
C HIS A 92 -0.28 1.03 16.69
N LYS A 93 -1.45 0.80 16.09
CA LYS A 93 -2.71 1.48 16.46
C LYS A 93 -3.25 1.03 17.82
N ASN A 94 -2.95 -0.21 18.23
CA ASN A 94 -3.41 -0.81 19.49
C ASN A 94 -2.44 -0.64 20.68
N MET A 95 -1.37 0.15 20.52
CA MET A 95 -0.45 0.57 21.59
C MET A 95 -0.73 2.01 22.01
#